data_AF-A0A945LEA3-F1
#
_entry.id   AF-A0A945LEA3-F1
#
_cell.length_a   1.000
_cell.length_b   1.000
_cell.length_c   1.000
_cell.angle_alpha   90.00
_cell.angle_beta   90.00
_cell.angle_gamma   90.00
#
_symmetry.space_group_name_H-M   'P 1'
#
loop_
_entity.id
_entity.type
_entity.pdbx_description
1 polymer ?
#
loop_
_entity_poly.entity_id
_entity_poly.type
_entity_poly.pdbx_seq_one_letter_code
_entity_poly.pdbx_strand_id
1 'polypeptide(L)'
;MKFNCFPKKQGMYLVYSNYKVFKSRLFSDLILQSSPKNSIFYRILKSRIGFYISSVFKYSIKLPTNNLNYIGIIKDVRLVLFELDEDNTPINVWRKSGDMSWVKEKFIGFQLISLYSLANFKIKCLHIEKAFSIHWKNLNKNTVVHGDFTHFNILVDINEKINFIDDKSHVNSRLFDFFYFYSYLEQCLERCQTITKVDKSIILNKLEEMIIKVCSYNNQTGFNNDCSTIKFPESWGLRNENKQLYLERFKERILIRIN
;
A
#
# COMPACT_ATOMS: atom_id res chain seq x y z
N MET A 1 21.96 14.59 -10.33
CA MET A 1 20.85 15.13 -11.15
C MET A 1 19.87 15.89 -10.25
N LYS A 2 19.28 16.98 -10.75
CA LYS A 2 18.21 17.69 -10.03
C LYS A 2 16.87 17.04 -10.35
N PHE A 3 16.16 16.61 -9.32
CA PHE A 3 14.79 16.09 -9.39
C PHE A 3 13.82 17.17 -8.97
N ASN A 4 12.63 17.18 -9.54
CA ASN A 4 11.52 17.96 -8.99
C ASN A 4 10.94 17.21 -7.79
N CYS A 5 10.52 17.93 -6.75
CA CYS A 5 10.05 17.39 -5.48
C CYS A 5 8.58 17.73 -5.24
N PHE A 6 7.76 16.73 -4.86
CA PHE A 6 6.34 16.94 -4.67
C PHE A 6 5.62 15.89 -3.79
N PRO A 7 4.71 16.28 -2.85
CA PRO A 7 4.72 17.50 -2.06
C PRO A 7 5.72 17.37 -0.91
N LYS A 8 6.43 18.46 -0.57
CA LYS A 8 7.32 18.53 0.59
C LYS A 8 6.49 18.53 1.90
N LYS A 9 5.99 17.37 2.32
CA LYS A 9 5.50 17.14 3.68
C LYS A 9 6.65 16.69 4.57
N GLN A 10 6.60 17.03 5.86
CA GLN A 10 7.59 16.60 6.83
C GLN A 10 7.59 15.06 6.93
N GLY A 11 8.67 14.42 6.48
CA GLY A 11 8.91 12.97 6.61
C GLY A 11 8.93 12.17 5.30
N MET A 12 8.04 12.45 4.33
CA MET A 12 8.00 11.71 3.06
C MET A 12 7.53 12.54 1.87
N TYR A 13 8.24 12.47 0.73
CA TYR A 13 7.91 13.18 -0.50
C TYR A 13 8.38 12.44 -1.75
N LEU A 14 7.73 12.70 -2.88
CA LEU A 14 8.12 12.12 -4.16
C LEU A 14 9.14 13.00 -4.86
N VAL A 15 10.02 12.36 -5.62
CA VAL A 15 10.95 13.01 -6.53
C VAL A 15 10.82 12.43 -7.92
N TYR A 16 11.01 13.21 -8.97
CA TYR A 16 10.99 12.71 -10.34
C TYR A 16 11.86 13.55 -11.27
N SER A 17 12.37 12.89 -12.31
CA SER A 17 13.38 13.46 -13.20
C SER A 17 12.81 14.31 -14.34
N ASN A 18 11.62 14.00 -14.87
CA ASN A 18 11.00 14.73 -15.97
C ASN A 18 9.45 14.83 -15.84
N TYR A 19 8.77 15.56 -16.73
CA TYR A 19 7.30 15.69 -16.68
C TYR A 19 6.52 14.49 -17.25
N LYS A 20 7.13 13.68 -18.12
CA LYS A 20 6.50 12.52 -18.76
C LYS A 20 6.12 11.46 -17.71
N VAL A 21 6.93 11.31 -16.67
CA VAL A 21 6.72 10.28 -15.65
C VAL A 21 5.50 10.52 -14.74
N PHE A 22 4.92 11.73 -14.71
CA PHE A 22 3.69 12.03 -13.95
C PHE A 22 2.48 11.19 -14.37
N LYS A 23 2.40 10.84 -15.65
CA LYS A 23 1.28 10.07 -16.19
C LYS A 23 1.46 8.56 -15.99
N SER A 24 2.62 8.14 -15.49
CA SER A 24 2.86 6.72 -15.23
C SER A 24 1.93 6.19 -14.14
N ARG A 25 1.59 4.90 -14.26
CA ARG A 25 0.89 4.16 -13.20
C ARG A 25 1.65 4.26 -11.87
N LEU A 26 2.98 4.08 -11.93
CA LEU A 26 3.83 4.12 -10.76
C LEU A 26 3.74 5.45 -10.00
N PHE A 27 3.73 6.59 -10.70
CA PHE A 27 3.60 7.89 -10.03
C PHE A 27 2.27 7.97 -9.26
N SER A 28 1.17 7.48 -9.86
CA SER A 28 -0.14 7.46 -9.18
C SER A 28 -0.15 6.55 -7.95
N ASP A 29 0.52 5.40 -8.03
CA ASP A 29 0.67 4.46 -6.92
C ASP A 29 1.43 5.10 -5.74
N LEU A 30 2.59 5.71 -6.00
CA LEU A 30 3.42 6.35 -4.96
C LEU A 30 2.75 7.61 -4.36
N ILE A 31 1.92 8.32 -5.14
CA ILE A 31 1.09 9.41 -4.61
C ILE A 31 0.08 8.87 -3.60
N LEU A 32 -0.57 7.74 -3.89
CA LEU A 32 -1.54 7.13 -2.98
C LEU A 32 -0.88 6.77 -1.63
N GLN A 33 0.36 6.27 -1.68
CA GLN A 33 1.15 5.95 -0.49
C GLN A 33 1.55 7.20 0.31
N SER A 34 1.93 8.29 -0.35
CA SER A 34 2.36 9.54 0.30
C SER A 34 1.23 10.43 0.81
N SER A 35 0.07 10.37 0.17
CA SER A 35 -1.07 11.16 0.58
C SER A 35 -2.38 10.52 0.14
N PRO A 36 -2.96 9.63 0.95
CA PRO A 36 -4.28 9.07 0.69
C PRO A 36 -5.41 10.13 0.64
N LYS A 37 -5.11 11.35 1.13
CA LYS A 37 -5.95 12.54 0.92
C LYS A 37 -5.78 13.00 -0.54
N ASN A 38 -6.62 12.50 -1.46
CA ASN A 38 -6.78 13.02 -2.82
C ASN A 38 -7.45 14.42 -2.81
N SER A 39 -6.79 15.42 -2.21
CA SER A 39 -7.31 16.79 -2.15
C SER A 39 -7.36 17.44 -3.53
N ILE A 40 -8.19 18.48 -3.69
CA ILE A 40 -8.32 19.30 -4.91
C ILE A 40 -6.95 19.80 -5.38
N PHE A 41 -6.06 20.14 -4.45
CA PHE A 41 -4.67 20.50 -4.73
C PHE A 41 -3.99 19.44 -5.62
N TYR A 42 -4.07 18.14 -5.30
CA TYR A 42 -3.46 17.07 -6.11
C TYR A 42 -4.03 16.97 -7.52
N ARG A 43 -5.29 17.33 -7.74
CA ARG A 43 -5.88 17.37 -9.09
C ARG A 43 -5.28 18.49 -9.93
N ILE A 44 -5.10 19.67 -9.32
CA ILE A 44 -4.39 20.80 -9.94
C ILE A 44 -2.94 20.40 -10.25
N LEU A 45 -2.33 19.55 -9.42
CA LEU A 45 -0.94 19.13 -9.58
C LEU A 45 -0.70 18.12 -10.70
N LYS A 46 -1.71 17.33 -11.07
CA LYS A 46 -1.66 16.48 -12.28
C LYS A 46 -1.74 17.29 -13.58
N SER A 47 -2.07 18.58 -13.50
CA SER A 47 -2.14 19.46 -14.67
C SER A 47 -0.77 19.99 -15.07
N ARG A 48 -0.68 20.59 -16.28
CA ARG A 48 0.53 21.31 -16.73
C ARG A 48 0.93 22.43 -15.76
N ILE A 49 -0.01 23.02 -15.03
CA ILE A 49 0.25 24.09 -14.05
C ILE A 49 0.97 23.54 -12.81
N GLY A 50 0.60 22.34 -12.38
CA GLY A 50 1.26 21.63 -11.28
C GLY A 50 2.75 21.37 -11.52
N PHE A 51 3.11 21.07 -12.77
CA PHE A 51 4.50 20.89 -13.19
C PHE A 51 5.33 22.16 -12.98
N TYR A 52 4.83 23.33 -13.39
CA TYR A 52 5.54 24.59 -13.19
C TYR A 52 5.78 24.90 -11.71
N ILE A 53 4.78 24.65 -10.85
CA ILE A 53 4.91 24.83 -9.40
C ILE A 53 6.00 23.89 -8.83
N SER A 54 6.03 22.65 -9.28
CA SER A 54 7.02 21.68 -8.82
C SER A 54 8.45 21.97 -9.24
N SER A 55 8.64 22.70 -10.35
CA SER A 55 9.95 23.06 -10.86
C SER A 55 10.72 24.02 -9.93
N VAL A 56 10.03 24.66 -8.99
CA VAL A 56 10.61 25.53 -7.95
C VAL A 56 11.26 24.70 -6.84
N PHE A 57 10.77 23.48 -6.58
CA PHE A 57 11.28 22.61 -5.51
C PHE A 57 12.16 21.52 -6.10
N LYS A 58 13.47 21.80 -6.18
CA LYS A 58 14.45 20.84 -6.69
C LYS A 58 15.21 20.14 -5.57
N TYR A 59 15.44 18.85 -5.73
CA TYR A 59 16.28 18.04 -4.84
C TYR A 59 17.43 17.44 -5.64
N SER A 60 18.66 17.58 -5.15
CA SER A 60 19.83 17.04 -5.83
C SER A 60 20.13 15.64 -5.36
N ILE A 61 20.18 14.69 -6.29
CA ILE A 61 20.46 13.28 -6.01
C ILE A 61 21.62 12.83 -6.88
N LYS A 62 22.62 12.18 -6.26
CA LYS A 62 23.66 11.46 -6.99
C LYS A 62 23.08 10.15 -7.52
N LEU A 63 22.97 10.05 -8.85
CA LEU A 63 22.32 8.91 -9.51
C LEU A 63 23.13 7.61 -9.36
N PRO A 64 22.47 6.44 -9.36
CA PRO A 64 23.15 5.15 -9.41
C PRO A 64 23.73 4.83 -10.79
N THR A 65 23.12 5.34 -11.86
CA THR A 65 23.52 5.11 -13.26
C THR A 65 23.34 6.38 -14.11
N ASN A 66 23.72 6.32 -15.39
CA ASN A 66 23.53 7.41 -16.35
C ASN A 66 22.09 7.52 -16.90
N ASN A 67 21.13 6.71 -16.43
CA ASN A 67 19.73 6.83 -16.83
C ASN A 67 19.17 8.21 -16.40
N LEU A 68 18.25 8.77 -17.19
CA LEU A 68 17.64 10.07 -16.94
C LEU A 68 16.17 9.99 -16.51
N ASN A 69 15.56 8.81 -16.54
CA ASN A 69 14.15 8.59 -16.24
C ASN A 69 13.98 7.87 -14.91
N TYR A 70 13.62 8.63 -13.89
CA TYR A 70 13.42 8.14 -12.54
C TYR A 70 12.18 8.76 -11.90
N ILE A 71 11.47 7.94 -11.13
CA ILE A 71 10.55 8.39 -10.08
C ILE A 71 11.11 7.89 -8.76
N GLY A 72 10.91 8.59 -7.66
CA GLY A 72 11.38 8.13 -6.36
C GLY A 72 10.55 8.59 -5.20
N ILE A 73 10.79 7.94 -4.06
CA ILE A 73 10.29 8.32 -2.74
C ILE A 73 11.50 8.63 -1.87
N ILE A 74 11.46 9.77 -1.19
CA ILE A 74 12.37 10.06 -0.09
C ILE A 74 11.56 9.96 1.20
N LYS A 75 12.03 9.14 2.13
CA LYS A 75 11.47 8.98 3.47
C LYS A 75 12.60 9.05 4.49
N ASP A 76 12.66 10.14 5.24
CA ASP A 76 13.78 10.45 6.15
C ASP A 76 15.13 10.35 5.42
N VAL A 77 16.01 9.44 5.85
CA VAL A 77 17.32 9.18 5.21
C VAL A 77 17.26 8.13 4.10
N ARG A 78 16.09 7.50 3.89
CA ARG A 78 15.90 6.45 2.89
C ARG A 78 15.48 7.06 1.56
N LEU A 79 16.16 6.65 0.51
CA LEU A 79 15.90 7.04 -0.86
C LEU A 79 15.63 5.80 -1.70
N VAL A 80 14.47 5.78 -2.35
CA VAL A 80 14.08 4.74 -3.30
C VAL A 80 13.84 5.38 -4.65
N LEU A 81 14.59 4.96 -5.67
CA LEU A 81 14.42 5.39 -7.05
C LEU A 81 13.97 4.22 -7.92
N PHE A 82 12.92 4.41 -8.68
CA PHE A 82 12.43 3.52 -9.71
C PHE A 82 12.99 3.98 -11.04
N GLU A 83 13.89 3.18 -11.60
CA GLU A 83 14.44 3.37 -12.93
C GLU A 83 13.38 3.00 -13.97
N LEU A 84 13.15 3.89 -14.93
CA LEU A 84 12.21 3.67 -16.02
C LEU A 84 12.93 3.49 -17.36
N ASP A 85 12.32 2.74 -18.25
CA ASP A 85 12.70 2.71 -19.67
C ASP A 85 12.16 3.93 -20.44
N GLU A 86 12.32 3.90 -21.76
CA GLU A 86 11.88 4.98 -22.67
C GLU A 86 10.35 5.14 -22.72
N ASP A 87 9.61 4.06 -22.45
CA ASP A 87 8.15 4.01 -22.41
C ASP A 87 7.57 4.38 -21.02
N ASN A 88 8.43 4.75 -20.07
CA ASN A 88 8.10 5.01 -18.66
C ASN A 88 7.64 3.75 -17.89
N THR A 89 8.07 2.57 -18.33
CA THR A 89 7.86 1.31 -17.62
C THR A 89 8.97 1.10 -16.58
N PRO A 90 8.64 0.80 -15.31
CA PRO A 90 9.65 0.55 -14.30
C PRO A 90 10.42 -0.75 -14.55
N ILE A 91 11.75 -0.67 -14.54
CA ILE A 91 12.65 -1.81 -14.79
C ILE A 91 13.41 -2.25 -13.54
N ASN A 92 13.94 -1.28 -12.77
CA ASN A 92 14.73 -1.54 -11.56
C ASN A 92 14.30 -0.62 -10.43
N VAL A 93 14.52 -1.07 -9.21
CA VAL A 93 14.39 -0.29 -7.98
C VAL A 93 15.78 -0.14 -7.37
N TRP A 94 16.17 1.09 -7.12
CA TRP A 94 17.42 1.47 -6.50
C TRP A 94 17.14 2.00 -5.10
N ARG A 95 17.77 1.40 -4.09
CA ARG A 95 17.59 1.80 -2.69
C ARG A 95 18.90 2.30 -2.11
N LYS A 96 18.82 3.33 -1.28
CA LYS A 96 19.93 3.88 -0.51
C LYS A 96 19.42 4.38 0.84
N SER A 97 20.22 4.20 1.90
CA SER A 97 19.97 4.77 3.22
C SER A 97 21.16 5.60 3.66
N GLY A 98 20.94 6.88 4.00
CA GLY A 98 22.02 7.78 4.40
C GLY A 98 23.11 7.85 3.32
N ASP A 99 24.38 7.68 3.71
CA ASP A 99 25.52 7.75 2.79
C ASP A 99 25.91 6.42 2.14
N MET A 100 25.15 5.34 2.39
CA MET A 100 25.43 4.01 1.85
C MET A 100 25.45 3.96 0.31
N SER A 101 26.02 2.88 -0.23
CA SER A 101 25.95 2.58 -1.66
C SER A 101 24.52 2.27 -2.10
N TRP A 102 24.28 2.47 -3.40
CA TRP A 102 23.03 2.05 -4.02
C TRP A 102 22.92 0.53 -4.10
N VAL A 103 21.77 -0.01 -3.73
CA VAL A 103 21.40 -1.42 -3.93
C VAL A 103 20.41 -1.49 -5.09
N LYS A 104 20.68 -2.36 -6.06
CA LYS A 104 19.83 -2.58 -7.23
C LYS A 104 18.96 -3.82 -7.04
N GLU A 105 17.66 -3.66 -7.24
CA GLU A 105 16.67 -4.73 -7.28
C GLU A 105 15.91 -4.66 -8.61
N LYS A 106 15.41 -5.79 -9.09
CA LYS A 106 14.48 -5.81 -10.23
C LYS A 106 13.13 -5.23 -9.78
N PHE A 107 12.45 -4.50 -10.66
CA PHE A 107 11.05 -4.13 -10.39
C PHE A 107 10.16 -5.38 -10.43
N ILE A 108 9.42 -5.63 -9.36
CA ILE A 108 8.65 -6.88 -9.16
C ILE A 108 7.13 -6.67 -9.13
N GLY A 109 6.64 -5.47 -9.48
CA GLY A 109 5.21 -5.23 -9.66
C GLY A 109 4.70 -3.94 -9.03
N PHE A 110 3.42 -3.69 -9.28
CA PHE A 110 2.70 -2.52 -8.80
C PHE A 110 1.85 -2.87 -7.58
N GLN A 111 1.58 -1.90 -6.72
CA GLN A 111 0.72 -2.10 -5.55
C GLN A 111 -0.66 -2.64 -5.93
N LEU A 112 -1.25 -3.40 -5.02
CA LEU A 112 -2.51 -4.11 -5.22
C LEU A 112 -3.68 -3.17 -5.54
N ILE A 113 -3.79 -2.06 -4.80
CA ILE A 113 -4.83 -1.04 -5.00
C ILE A 113 -4.16 0.27 -5.41
N SER A 114 -4.44 0.69 -6.64
CA SER A 114 -3.87 1.92 -7.23
C SER A 114 -4.76 3.15 -7.03
N LEU A 115 -6.03 2.96 -6.66
CA LEU A 115 -6.99 4.05 -6.47
C LEU A 115 -8.11 3.62 -5.52
N TYR A 116 -8.50 4.51 -4.61
CA TYR A 116 -9.67 4.30 -3.74
C TYR A 116 -10.97 4.65 -4.47
N SER A 117 -11.49 3.70 -5.24
CA SER A 117 -12.82 3.72 -5.86
C SER A 117 -13.41 2.33 -5.91
N LEU A 118 -14.75 2.23 -5.96
CA LEU A 118 -15.44 0.94 -6.10
C LEU A 118 -15.05 0.23 -7.40
N ALA A 119 -14.86 0.97 -8.49
CA ALA A 119 -14.45 0.40 -9.77
C ALA A 119 -13.05 -0.23 -9.70
N ASN A 120 -12.07 0.46 -9.09
CA ASN A 120 -10.73 -0.11 -8.94
C ASN A 120 -10.75 -1.32 -8.02
N PHE A 121 -11.49 -1.26 -6.92
CA PHE A 121 -11.65 -2.41 -6.02
C PHE A 121 -12.23 -3.63 -6.74
N LYS A 122 -13.31 -3.46 -7.51
CA LYS A 122 -13.93 -4.55 -8.30
C LYS A 122 -12.94 -5.22 -9.26
N ILE A 123 -12.11 -4.43 -9.95
CA ILE A 123 -11.06 -4.95 -10.84
C ILE A 123 -10.01 -5.75 -10.06
N LYS A 124 -9.72 -5.34 -8.82
CA LYS A 124 -8.67 -5.94 -7.99
C LYS A 124 -9.15 -7.03 -7.04
N CYS A 125 -10.46 -7.30 -6.95
CA CYS A 125 -11.04 -8.31 -6.08
C CYS A 125 -10.34 -9.67 -6.21
N LEU A 126 -10.13 -10.15 -7.43
CA LEU A 126 -9.50 -11.46 -7.67
C LEU A 126 -8.05 -11.50 -7.16
N HIS A 127 -7.31 -10.38 -7.29
CA HIS A 127 -5.95 -10.28 -6.77
C HIS A 127 -5.90 -10.21 -5.25
N ILE A 128 -6.85 -9.51 -4.62
CA ILE A 128 -6.97 -9.46 -3.16
C ILE A 128 -7.26 -10.87 -2.63
N GLU A 129 -8.24 -11.56 -3.21
CA GLU A 129 -8.59 -12.93 -2.81
C GLU A 129 -7.44 -13.91 -3.01
N LYS A 130 -6.73 -13.81 -4.15
CA LYS A 130 -5.54 -14.60 -4.44
C LYS A 130 -4.43 -14.33 -3.42
N ALA A 131 -4.16 -13.07 -3.09
CA ALA A 131 -3.15 -12.70 -2.10
C ALA A 131 -3.50 -13.24 -0.71
N PHE A 132 -4.77 -13.09 -0.30
CA PHE A 132 -5.29 -13.63 0.96
C PHE A 132 -5.15 -15.15 1.01
N SER A 133 -5.51 -15.85 -0.07
CA SER A 133 -5.44 -17.32 -0.15
C SER A 133 -4.01 -17.83 -0.05
N ILE A 134 -3.07 -17.20 -0.76
CA ILE A 134 -1.64 -17.53 -0.69
C ILE A 134 -1.13 -17.33 0.74
N HIS A 135 -1.46 -16.19 1.36
CA HIS A 135 -0.99 -15.85 2.68
C HIS A 135 -1.57 -16.79 3.76
N TRP A 136 -2.88 -17.05 3.74
CA TRP A 136 -3.54 -17.99 4.66
C TRP A 136 -2.94 -19.40 4.58
N LYS A 137 -2.68 -19.89 3.36
CA LYS A 137 -2.04 -21.19 3.15
C LYS A 137 -0.64 -21.26 3.76
N ASN A 138 0.10 -20.17 3.74
CA ASN A 138 1.43 -20.10 4.36
C ASN A 138 1.33 -20.09 5.89
N LEU A 139 0.36 -19.35 6.45
CA LEU A 139 0.14 -19.28 7.90
C LEU A 139 -0.27 -20.61 8.53
N ASN A 140 -0.98 -21.46 7.78
CA ASN A 140 -1.31 -22.81 8.23
C ASN A 140 -0.08 -23.73 8.39
N LYS A 141 1.09 -23.32 7.89
CA LYS A 141 2.37 -24.03 8.09
C LYS A 141 3.17 -23.47 9.27
N ASN A 142 3.08 -22.17 9.51
CA ASN A 142 3.80 -21.45 10.55
C ASN A 142 3.03 -20.17 10.90
N THR A 143 2.80 -19.89 12.18
CA THR A 143 2.06 -18.71 12.66
C THR A 143 2.91 -17.42 12.68
N VAL A 144 3.93 -17.35 11.83
CA VAL A 144 4.70 -16.13 11.58
C VAL A 144 3.96 -15.32 10.51
N VAL A 145 3.37 -14.23 10.96
CA VAL A 145 2.64 -13.27 10.13
C VAL A 145 3.60 -12.35 9.39
N HIS A 146 3.15 -11.73 8.29
CA HIS A 146 3.86 -10.66 7.57
C HIS A 146 4.02 -9.42 8.46
N GLY A 147 3.04 -9.08 9.29
CA GLY A 147 3.18 -8.03 10.31
C GLY A 147 2.97 -6.59 9.79
N ASP A 148 3.07 -6.37 8.49
CA ASP A 148 2.69 -5.11 7.81
C ASP A 148 1.88 -5.38 6.53
N PHE A 149 0.90 -6.29 6.61
CA PHE A 149 0.14 -6.77 5.47
C PHE A 149 -0.90 -5.74 4.98
N THR A 150 -0.44 -4.78 4.16
CA THR A 150 -1.28 -3.72 3.58
C THR A 150 -1.35 -3.85 2.06
N HIS A 151 -2.33 -3.20 1.42
CA HIS A 151 -2.42 -3.16 -0.05
C HIS A 151 -1.24 -2.47 -0.74
N PHE A 152 -0.37 -1.77 0.00
CA PHE A 152 0.89 -1.22 -0.50
C PHE A 152 2.03 -2.25 -0.53
N ASN A 153 1.98 -3.23 0.38
CA ASN A 153 3.02 -4.26 0.54
C ASN A 153 2.71 -5.55 -0.23
N ILE A 154 1.60 -5.56 -0.97
CA ILE A 154 1.23 -6.62 -1.90
C ILE A 154 1.40 -6.06 -3.32
N LEU A 155 2.37 -6.62 -4.05
CA LEU A 155 2.66 -6.25 -5.43
C LEU A 155 2.12 -7.28 -6.40
N VAL A 156 1.62 -6.80 -7.53
CA VAL A 156 1.17 -7.62 -8.66
C VAL A 156 2.07 -7.31 -9.86
N ASP A 157 2.77 -8.33 -10.37
CA ASP A 157 3.63 -8.21 -11.54
C ASP A 157 2.84 -8.32 -12.86
N ILE A 158 3.55 -8.17 -13.99
CA ILE A 158 2.96 -8.26 -15.34
C ILE A 158 2.40 -9.64 -15.68
N ASN A 159 2.79 -10.69 -14.95
CA ASN A 159 2.30 -12.06 -15.11
C ASN A 159 1.21 -12.38 -14.08
N GLU A 160 0.64 -11.36 -13.43
CA GLU A 160 -0.39 -11.51 -12.40
C GLU A 160 0.08 -12.33 -11.18
N LYS A 161 1.39 -12.40 -10.95
CA LYS A 161 1.97 -13.02 -9.76
C LYS A 161 1.92 -12.05 -8.58
N ILE A 162 1.56 -12.58 -7.42
CA ILE A 162 1.54 -11.84 -6.16
C ILE A 162 2.93 -11.94 -5.52
N ASN A 163 3.50 -10.79 -5.15
CA ASN A 163 4.75 -10.67 -4.41
C ASN A 163 4.50 -9.86 -3.13
N PHE A 164 4.93 -10.37 -1.97
CA PHE A 164 4.86 -9.67 -0.69
C PHE A 164 6.21 -8.99 -0.40
N ILE A 165 6.19 -7.78 0.15
CA ILE A 165 7.37 -6.98 0.45
C ILE A 165 7.27 -6.28 1.80
N ASP A 166 8.40 -5.86 2.36
CA ASP A 166 8.46 -5.06 3.60
C ASP A 166 7.79 -5.76 4.80
N ASP A 167 8.05 -7.06 4.96
CA ASP A 167 7.54 -7.84 6.07
C ASP A 167 8.23 -7.44 7.39
N LYS A 168 7.41 -7.35 8.43
CA LYS A 168 7.82 -7.15 9.83
C LYS A 168 7.45 -8.41 10.60
N SER A 169 8.00 -9.51 10.12
CA SER A 169 7.58 -10.86 10.49
C SER A 169 7.71 -11.12 11.99
N HIS A 170 6.64 -11.63 12.60
CA HIS A 170 6.60 -12.00 14.01
C HIS A 170 5.54 -13.08 14.27
N VAL A 171 5.61 -13.74 15.43
CA VAL A 171 4.59 -14.74 15.82
C VAL A 171 3.34 -14.01 16.28
N ASN A 172 2.19 -14.34 15.67
CA ASN A 172 0.89 -13.76 16.02
C ASN A 172 -0.25 -14.72 15.67
N SER A 173 -1.48 -14.33 15.97
CA SER A 173 -2.66 -14.97 15.40
C SER A 173 -2.58 -14.95 13.88
N ARG A 174 -2.93 -16.07 13.23
CA ARG A 174 -3.05 -16.16 11.77
C ARG A 174 -4.06 -15.17 11.18
N LEU A 175 -5.01 -14.69 11.98
CA LEU A 175 -5.98 -13.68 11.57
C LEU A 175 -5.41 -12.25 11.55
N PHE A 176 -4.27 -12.02 12.22
CA PHE A 176 -3.72 -10.68 12.44
C PHE A 176 -3.57 -9.89 11.14
N ASP A 177 -2.96 -10.46 10.11
CA ASP A 177 -2.69 -9.74 8.86
C ASP A 177 -3.96 -9.41 8.07
N PHE A 178 -5.01 -10.22 8.17
CA PHE A 178 -6.30 -9.96 7.53
C PHE A 178 -7.06 -8.86 8.26
N PHE A 179 -7.06 -8.91 9.59
CA PHE A 179 -7.54 -7.82 10.45
C PHE A 179 -6.81 -6.52 10.11
N TYR A 180 -5.47 -6.56 10.08
CA TYR A 180 -4.65 -5.39 9.84
C TYR A 180 -4.87 -4.82 8.44
N PHE A 181 -4.91 -5.66 7.41
CA PHE A 181 -5.24 -5.24 6.04
C PHE A 181 -6.60 -4.53 5.99
N TYR A 182 -7.63 -5.15 6.59
CA TYR A 182 -8.99 -4.60 6.62
C TYR A 182 -9.02 -3.22 7.29
N SER A 183 -8.52 -3.12 8.51
CA SER A 183 -8.52 -1.87 9.28
C SER A 183 -7.68 -0.78 8.60
N TYR A 184 -6.57 -1.16 7.97
CA TYR A 184 -5.71 -0.22 7.27
C TYR A 184 -6.38 0.33 6.02
N LEU A 185 -7.06 -0.52 5.26
CA LEU A 185 -7.81 -0.10 4.08
C LEU A 185 -9.03 0.74 4.49
N GLU A 186 -9.78 0.35 5.52
CA GLU A 186 -10.89 1.16 6.07
C GLU A 186 -10.43 2.57 6.43
N GLN A 187 -9.34 2.70 7.20
CA GLN A 187 -8.75 3.99 7.52
C GLN A 187 -8.39 4.80 6.26
N CYS A 188 -7.83 4.15 5.25
CA CYS A 188 -7.47 4.81 4.00
C CYS A 188 -8.70 5.32 3.24
N LEU A 189 -9.76 4.51 3.18
CA LEU A 189 -11.04 4.87 2.59
C LEU A 189 -11.69 6.02 3.36
N GLU A 190 -11.62 6.02 4.69
CA GLU A 190 -12.15 7.11 5.50
C GLU A 190 -11.49 8.46 5.23
N ARG A 191 -10.20 8.44 4.92
CA ARG A 191 -9.43 9.63 4.56
C ARG A 191 -9.63 10.08 3.11
N CYS A 192 -10.20 9.23 2.27
CA CYS A 192 -10.40 9.52 0.87
C CYS A 192 -11.64 10.40 0.69
N GLN A 193 -11.44 11.64 0.22
CA GLN A 193 -12.53 12.60 0.01
C GLN A 193 -13.39 12.29 -1.23
N THR A 194 -12.94 11.39 -2.09
CA THR A 194 -13.56 11.15 -3.40
C THR A 194 -14.43 9.91 -3.45
N ILE A 195 -14.44 9.10 -2.38
CA ILE A 195 -15.24 7.88 -2.31
C ILE A 195 -16.47 8.12 -1.42
N THR A 196 -17.64 7.66 -1.88
CA THR A 196 -18.90 7.83 -1.16
C THR A 196 -19.00 6.86 0.02
N LYS A 197 -19.84 7.18 1.02
CA LYS A 197 -20.10 6.25 2.15
C LYS A 197 -20.67 4.91 1.67
N VAL A 198 -21.51 4.93 0.63
CA VAL A 198 -22.10 3.72 0.02
C VAL A 198 -21.02 2.84 -0.59
N ASP A 199 -20.14 3.41 -1.41
CA ASP A 199 -19.04 2.66 -2.03
C ASP A 199 -18.10 2.06 -0.98
N LYS A 200 -17.78 2.82 0.08
CA LYS A 200 -16.96 2.32 1.20
C LYS A 200 -17.62 1.09 1.83
N SER A 201 -18.91 1.17 2.14
CA SER A 201 -19.65 0.05 2.74
C SER A 201 -19.61 -1.19 1.85
N ILE A 202 -19.84 -1.04 0.55
CA ILE A 202 -19.76 -2.14 -0.43
C ILE A 202 -18.37 -2.79 -0.43
N ILE A 203 -17.31 -1.98 -0.45
CA ILE A 203 -15.92 -2.47 -0.44
C ILE A 203 -15.64 -3.26 0.85
N LEU A 204 -15.97 -2.71 2.01
CA LEU A 204 -15.71 -3.34 3.30
C LEU A 204 -16.51 -4.63 3.48
N ASN A 205 -17.79 -4.63 3.09
CA ASN A 205 -18.62 -5.84 3.10
C ASN A 205 -18.01 -6.94 2.24
N LYS A 206 -17.48 -6.58 1.06
CA LYS A 206 -16.86 -7.57 0.18
C LYS A 206 -15.55 -8.13 0.74
N LEU A 207 -14.76 -7.30 1.43
CA LEU A 207 -13.57 -7.76 2.14
C LEU A 207 -13.92 -8.70 3.28
N GLU A 208 -14.97 -8.41 4.04
CA GLU A 208 -15.45 -9.27 5.14
C GLU A 208 -15.85 -10.65 4.61
N GLU A 209 -16.66 -10.71 3.54
CA GLU A 209 -17.00 -11.97 2.86
C GLU A 209 -15.76 -12.74 2.40
N MET A 210 -14.78 -12.03 1.84
CA MET A 210 -13.55 -12.62 1.31
C MET A 210 -12.66 -13.18 2.43
N ILE A 211 -12.55 -12.49 3.57
CA ILE A 211 -11.84 -12.95 4.76
C ILE A 211 -12.51 -14.21 5.33
N ILE A 212 -13.84 -14.19 5.51
CA ILE A 212 -14.59 -15.35 6.02
C ILE A 212 -14.37 -16.57 5.11
N LYS A 213 -14.49 -16.38 3.80
CA LYS A 213 -14.30 -17.43 2.79
C LYS A 213 -12.88 -17.98 2.81
N VAL A 214 -11.86 -17.13 2.70
CA VAL A 214 -10.46 -17.56 2.62
C VAL A 214 -10.02 -18.24 3.92
N CYS A 215 -10.38 -17.65 5.06
CA CYS A 215 -10.01 -18.19 6.36
C CYS A 215 -10.84 -19.43 6.77
N SER A 216 -11.86 -19.78 5.98
CA SER A 216 -12.74 -20.93 6.21
C SER A 216 -13.43 -20.89 7.59
N TYR A 217 -13.89 -19.70 8.00
CA TYR A 217 -14.63 -19.57 9.26
C TYR A 217 -16.08 -20.03 9.06
N ASN A 218 -16.34 -21.26 9.50
CA ASN A 218 -17.65 -21.90 9.41
C ASN A 218 -18.49 -21.72 10.69
N ASN A 219 -17.91 -21.18 11.76
CA ASN A 219 -18.57 -20.88 13.03
C ASN A 219 -17.85 -19.74 13.76
N GLN A 220 -18.57 -19.10 14.68
CA GLN A 220 -18.06 -17.97 15.45
C GLN A 220 -16.93 -18.35 16.42
N THR A 221 -16.89 -19.60 16.90
CA THR A 221 -15.90 -20.08 17.88
C THR A 221 -14.48 -19.99 17.33
N GLY A 222 -14.25 -20.52 16.12
CA GLY A 222 -12.92 -20.47 15.48
C GLY A 222 -12.44 -19.03 15.27
N PHE A 223 -13.33 -18.16 14.79
CA PHE A 223 -13.04 -16.76 14.58
C PHE A 223 -12.72 -16.02 15.90
N ASN A 224 -13.52 -16.26 16.95
CA ASN A 224 -13.30 -15.64 18.26
C ASN A 224 -11.99 -16.09 18.91
N ASN A 225 -11.62 -17.36 18.76
CA ASN A 225 -10.34 -17.88 19.23
C ASN A 225 -9.17 -17.19 18.51
N ASP A 226 -9.22 -17.10 17.18
CA ASP A 226 -8.19 -16.40 16.40
C ASP A 226 -8.14 -14.89 16.75
N CYS A 227 -9.27 -14.23 17.00
CA CYS A 227 -9.30 -12.86 17.50
C CYS A 227 -8.64 -12.71 18.88
N SER A 228 -8.95 -13.62 19.82
CA SER A 228 -8.46 -13.54 21.21
C SER A 228 -6.94 -13.69 21.35
N THR A 229 -6.29 -14.27 20.34
CA THR A 229 -4.84 -14.50 20.32
C THR A 229 -4.07 -13.41 19.57
N ILE A 230 -4.75 -12.40 19.03
CA ILE A 230 -4.10 -11.25 18.38
C ILE A 230 -3.28 -10.47 19.42
N LYS A 231 -2.00 -10.31 19.12
CA LYS A 231 -1.08 -9.44 19.87
C LYS A 231 -0.86 -8.16 19.08
N PHE A 232 -1.15 -7.01 19.67
CA PHE A 232 -0.91 -5.74 18.99
C PHE A 232 0.58 -5.36 19.03
N PRO A 233 1.21 -5.07 17.87
CA PRO A 233 2.59 -4.60 17.86
C PRO A 233 2.68 -3.19 18.47
N GLU A 234 3.81 -2.80 19.06
CA GLU A 234 3.99 -1.46 19.65
C GLU A 234 3.76 -0.34 18.63
N SER A 235 4.39 -0.48 17.46
CA SER A 235 4.25 0.42 16.32
C SER A 235 3.44 -0.20 15.19
N TRP A 236 2.52 0.56 14.58
CA TRP A 236 1.75 0.13 13.41
C TRP A 236 1.31 1.31 12.53
N GLY A 237 0.78 1.03 11.34
CA GLY A 237 0.34 2.04 10.37
C GLY A 237 -1.06 2.62 10.60
N LEU A 238 -1.79 2.11 11.59
CA LEU A 238 -3.10 2.66 11.99
C LEU A 238 -2.92 3.90 12.89
N ARG A 239 -3.91 4.78 12.89
CA ARG A 239 -3.94 6.00 13.70
C ARG A 239 -3.85 5.66 15.19
N ASN A 240 -3.48 6.67 15.99
CA ASN A 240 -3.44 6.60 17.46
C ASN A 240 -4.85 6.52 18.10
N GLU A 241 -5.77 5.78 17.50
CA GLU A 241 -6.96 5.28 18.19
C GLU A 241 -6.56 4.05 19.03
N ASN A 242 -7.39 3.69 20.00
CA ASN A 242 -7.18 2.47 20.79
C ASN A 242 -7.18 1.25 19.85
N LYS A 243 -6.10 0.46 19.87
CA LYS A 243 -5.92 -0.72 19.00
C LYS A 243 -7.03 -1.74 19.17
N GLN A 244 -7.52 -1.88 20.40
CA GLN A 244 -8.65 -2.76 20.73
C GLN A 244 -9.91 -2.35 19.98
N LEU A 245 -10.15 -1.06 19.79
CA LEU A 245 -11.36 -0.58 19.12
C LEU A 245 -11.42 -0.99 17.64
N TYR A 246 -10.28 -1.04 16.97
CA TYR A 246 -10.21 -1.59 15.61
C TYR A 246 -10.59 -3.07 15.59
N LEU A 247 -10.09 -3.85 16.55
CA LEU A 247 -10.39 -5.27 16.64
C LEU A 247 -11.86 -5.50 16.97
N GLU A 248 -12.46 -4.75 17.90
CA GLU A 248 -13.88 -4.88 18.23
C GLU A 248 -14.79 -4.54 17.04
N ARG A 249 -14.51 -3.44 16.31
CA ARG A 249 -15.27 -3.08 15.10
C ARG A 249 -15.15 -4.15 14.02
N PHE A 250 -13.93 -4.66 13.79
CA PHE A 250 -13.70 -5.75 12.84
C PHE A 250 -14.47 -7.01 13.26
N LYS A 251 -14.39 -7.38 14.54
CA LYS A 251 -15.07 -8.53 15.13
C LYS A 251 -16.58 -8.44 14.98
N GLU A 252 -17.19 -7.31 15.34
CA GLU A 252 -18.63 -7.06 15.19
C GLU A 252 -19.09 -7.27 13.75
N ARG A 253 -18.36 -6.68 12.79
CA ARG A 253 -18.73 -6.77 11.36
C ARG A 253 -18.60 -8.18 10.79
N ILE A 254 -17.57 -8.91 11.17
CA ILE A 254 -17.37 -10.29 10.73
C ILE A 254 -18.39 -11.23 11.38
N LEU A 255 -18.68 -11.09 12.67
CA LEU A 255 -19.62 -11.96 13.39
C LEU A 255 -21.04 -11.89 12.83
N ILE A 256 -21.50 -10.71 12.39
CA ILE A 256 -22.81 -10.55 11.72
C ILE A 256 -22.93 -11.43 10.47
N ARG A 257 -21.81 -11.86 9.88
CA ARG A 257 -21.75 -12.62 8.63
C ARG A 257 -21.38 -14.09 8.80
N ILE A 258 -20.94 -14.48 9.99
CA ILE A 258 -20.69 -15.88 10.31
C ILE A 258 -21.97 -16.43 10.93
N ASN A 259 -22.68 -17.24 10.15
CA ASN A 259 -23.88 -17.96 10.58
C ASN A 259 -23.56 -18.95 11.71
#